data_AF-A0ABC8V5W6-F1
#
_entry.id   AF-A0ABC8V5W6-F1
#
_cell.length_a   1.000
_cell.length_b   1.000
_cell.length_c   1.000
_cell.angle_alpha   90.00
_cell.angle_beta   90.00
_cell.angle_gamma   90.00
#
_symmetry.space_group_name_H-M   'P 1'
#
loop_
_entity.id
_entity.type
_entity.pdbx_description
1 polymer ?
#
loop_
_entity_poly.entity_id
_entity_poly.type
_entity_poly.pdbx_seq_one_letter_code
_entity_poly.pdbx_strand_id
1 'polypeptide(L)'
;MGAEFAKLAYAYALRFTKSDFNDMRINLVISAVFTTWILIKRSAEWKPLQFLAFVFVYRIFEKLKAFEPPVSPTFTEDGEDEGRMLRMGKRLLRALSLVFGCIAVASLGYTGLLNLIELAGGYIPSFLYNNQELLVTASTAIMLYIMASYYR
;
A
#
# COMPACT_ATOMS: atom_id res chain seq x y z
N MET A 1 13.12 10.69 26.17
CA MET A 1 12.95 9.63 25.17
C MET A 1 11.71 9.79 24.28
N GLY A 2 10.58 10.37 24.75
CA GLY A 2 9.35 10.49 23.94
C GLY A 2 9.32 11.60 22.86
N ALA A 3 10.07 12.70 23.04
CA ALA A 3 10.02 13.84 22.10
C ALA A 3 10.74 13.60 20.77
N GLU A 4 11.81 12.81 20.76
CA GLU A 4 12.54 12.37 19.56
C GLU A 4 11.69 11.39 18.74
N PHE A 5 11.02 10.44 19.40
CA PHE A 5 10.08 9.52 18.75
C PHE A 5 8.87 10.24 18.16
N ALA A 6 8.33 11.24 18.86
CA ALA A 6 7.24 12.08 18.33
C ALA A 6 7.69 12.91 17.11
N LYS A 7 8.93 13.43 17.11
CA LYS A 7 9.51 14.12 15.95
C LYS A 7 9.80 13.17 14.79
N LEU A 8 10.26 11.95 15.04
CA LEU A 8 10.41 10.91 14.02
C LEU A 8 9.06 10.48 13.44
N ALA A 9 8.03 10.32 14.29
CA ALA A 9 6.66 10.02 13.86
C ALA A 9 6.03 11.18 13.07
N TYR A 10 6.32 12.44 13.44
CA TYR A 10 5.86 13.63 12.72
C TYR A 10 6.63 13.86 11.41
N ALA A 11 7.92 13.54 11.35
CA ALA A 11 8.73 13.59 10.14
C ALA A 11 8.35 12.47 9.14
N TYR A 12 7.92 11.30 9.65
CA TYR A 12 7.29 10.23 8.88
C TYR A 12 5.78 10.40 8.69
N ALA A 13 5.16 11.44 9.26
CA ALA A 13 3.72 11.63 9.19
C ALA A 13 3.29 11.63 7.73
N LEU A 14 2.30 10.78 7.45
CA LEU A 14 1.68 10.61 6.13
C LEU A 14 1.39 12.02 5.57
N ARG A 15 2.21 12.48 4.63
CA ARG A 15 1.96 13.77 4.00
C ARG A 15 0.90 13.51 2.96
N PHE A 16 -0.29 14.06 3.16
CA PHE A 16 -1.37 13.90 2.22
C PHE A 16 -1.38 15.08 1.25
N THR A 17 -1.30 14.78 -0.05
CA THR A 17 -1.56 15.73 -1.12
C THR A 17 -2.29 14.97 -2.21
N LYS A 18 -3.45 15.49 -2.61
CA LYS A 18 -4.27 14.88 -3.66
C LYS A 18 -3.43 14.74 -4.94
N SER A 19 -3.37 13.53 -5.50
CA SER A 19 -2.72 13.27 -6.79
C SER A 19 -3.45 14.01 -7.92
N ASP A 20 -2.79 14.11 -9.08
CA ASP A 20 -3.45 14.57 -10.29
C ASP A 20 -4.70 13.72 -10.62
N PHE A 21 -5.67 14.33 -11.29
CA PHE A 21 -6.93 13.67 -11.63
C PHE A 21 -6.71 12.41 -12.48
N ASN A 22 -5.73 12.43 -13.39
CA ASN A 22 -5.42 11.27 -14.22
C ASN A 22 -4.81 10.14 -13.38
N ASP A 23 -3.87 10.43 -12.48
CA ASP A 23 -3.28 9.43 -11.58
C ASP A 23 -4.34 8.72 -10.74
N MET A 24 -5.28 9.49 -10.19
CA MET A 24 -6.40 8.95 -9.41
C MET A 24 -7.28 8.01 -10.23
N ARG A 25 -7.56 8.35 -11.50
CA ARG A 25 -8.31 7.48 -12.41
C ARG A 25 -7.57 6.20 -12.70
N ILE A 26 -6.27 6.26 -12.97
CA ILE A 26 -5.49 5.04 -13.20
C ILE A 26 -5.49 4.18 -11.93
N ASN A 27 -5.34 4.77 -10.73
CA ASN A 27 -5.42 4.04 -9.46
C ASN A 27 -6.79 3.36 -9.29
N LEU A 28 -7.87 4.07 -9.61
CA LEU A 28 -9.23 3.53 -9.56
C LEU A 28 -9.40 2.35 -10.53
N VAL A 29 -8.95 2.49 -11.77
CA VAL A 29 -9.04 1.44 -12.79
C VAL A 29 -8.27 0.20 -12.36
N ILE A 30 -7.05 0.36 -11.82
CA ILE A 30 -6.26 -0.78 -11.34
C ILE A 30 -6.98 -1.49 -10.20
N SER A 31 -7.45 -0.77 -9.18
CA SER A 31 -8.21 -1.36 -8.08
C SER A 31 -9.50 -2.04 -8.56
N ALA A 32 -10.20 -1.44 -9.52
CA ALA A 32 -11.42 -2.01 -10.10
C ALA A 32 -11.13 -3.31 -10.86
N VAL A 33 -10.11 -3.33 -11.72
CA VAL A 33 -9.74 -4.53 -12.50
C VAL A 33 -9.40 -5.71 -11.59
N PHE A 34 -8.59 -5.51 -10.55
CA PHE A 34 -8.22 -6.59 -9.63
C PHE A 34 -9.38 -7.02 -8.73
N THR A 35 -10.27 -6.09 -8.35
CA THR A 35 -11.49 -6.40 -7.60
C THR A 35 -12.46 -7.20 -8.47
N THR A 36 -12.68 -6.80 -9.73
CA THR A 36 -13.51 -7.54 -10.68
C THR A 36 -12.94 -8.92 -10.98
N TRP A 37 -11.61 -9.05 -11.10
CA TRP A 37 -10.96 -10.35 -11.29
C TRP A 37 -11.35 -11.32 -10.17
N ILE A 38 -11.14 -10.95 -8.91
CA ILE A 38 -11.42 -11.86 -7.80
C ILE A 38 -12.92 -12.15 -7.64
N LEU A 39 -13.79 -11.18 -7.95
CA LEU A 39 -15.25 -11.39 -7.96
C LEU A 39 -15.72 -12.42 -8.99
N ILE A 40 -15.05 -12.51 -10.14
CA ILE A 40 -15.37 -13.48 -11.20
C ILE A 40 -14.79 -14.85 -10.85
N LYS A 41 -13.52 -14.91 -10.46
CA LYS A 41 -12.85 -16.19 -10.22
C LYS A 41 -13.35 -16.89 -8.97
N ARG A 42 -13.68 -16.15 -7.91
CA ARG A 42 -14.10 -16.67 -6.59
C ARG A 42 -13.27 -17.85 -6.09
N SER A 43 -12.03 -17.95 -6.52
CA SER A 43 -11.11 -19.03 -6.18
C SER A 43 -10.25 -18.60 -5.01
N ALA A 44 -9.79 -19.56 -4.21
CA ALA A 44 -8.77 -19.37 -3.20
C ALA A 44 -7.37 -19.16 -3.82
N GLU A 45 -7.25 -18.22 -4.76
CA GLU A 45 -5.98 -17.79 -5.32
C GLU A 45 -5.64 -16.35 -4.92
N TRP A 46 -4.57 -16.18 -4.13
CA TRP A 46 -4.01 -14.88 -3.76
C TRP A 46 -3.29 -14.14 -4.91
N LYS A 47 -3.31 -14.66 -6.14
CA LYS A 47 -2.63 -14.05 -7.30
C LYS A 47 -3.12 -12.62 -7.59
N PRO A 48 -4.43 -12.29 -7.55
CA PRO A 48 -4.89 -10.92 -7.76
C PRO A 48 -4.30 -9.96 -6.72
N LEU A 49 -4.18 -10.39 -5.45
CA LEU A 49 -3.55 -9.59 -4.39
C LEU A 49 -2.06 -9.37 -4.65
N GLN A 50 -1.33 -10.41 -5.09
CA GLN A 50 0.10 -10.31 -5.39
C GLN A 50 0.37 -9.33 -6.54
N PHE A 51 -0.40 -9.43 -7.63
CA PHE A 51 -0.26 -8.51 -8.77
C PHE A 51 -0.68 -7.08 -8.42
N LEU A 52 -1.78 -6.94 -7.67
CA LEU A 52 -2.22 -5.65 -7.13
C LEU A 52 -1.11 -5.00 -6.30
N ALA A 53 -0.49 -5.76 -5.39
CA ALA A 53 0.61 -5.29 -4.56
C ALA A 53 1.80 -4.83 -5.42
N PHE A 54 2.23 -5.64 -6.39
CA PHE A 54 3.35 -5.29 -7.27
C PHE A 54 3.09 -3.99 -8.04
N VAL A 55 1.91 -3.86 -8.64
CA VAL A 55 1.53 -2.69 -9.43
C VAL A 55 1.47 -1.43 -8.55
N PHE A 56 0.90 -1.51 -7.35
CA PHE A 56 0.84 -0.37 -6.45
C PHE A 56 2.19 0.00 -5.84
N VAL A 57 3.07 -0.98 -5.56
CA VAL A 57 4.46 -0.69 -5.15
C VAL A 57 5.14 0.15 -6.23
N TYR A 58 5.07 -0.29 -7.50
CA TYR A 58 5.67 0.44 -8.61
C TYR A 58 5.08 1.86 -8.75
N ARG A 59 3.76 1.99 -8.70
CA ARG A 59 3.07 3.29 -8.83
C ARG A 59 3.47 4.26 -7.71
N ILE A 60 3.47 3.81 -6.46
CA ILE A 60 3.84 4.63 -5.32
C ILE A 60 5.33 4.98 -5.39
N PHE A 61 6.18 4.03 -5.79
CA PHE A 61 7.61 4.28 -5.98
C PHE A 61 7.90 5.35 -7.04
N GLU A 62 7.29 5.26 -8.22
CA GLU A 62 7.44 6.27 -9.28
C GLU A 62 6.88 7.63 -8.84
N LYS A 63 5.75 7.63 -8.13
CA LYS A 63 5.18 8.84 -7.54
C LYS A 63 6.16 9.49 -6.56
N LEU A 64 6.75 8.71 -5.65
CA LEU A 64 7.76 9.19 -4.69
C LEU A 64 9.05 9.68 -5.37
N LYS A 65 9.38 9.15 -6.56
CA LYS A 65 10.50 9.68 -7.37
C LYS A 65 10.19 11.04 -7.97
N ALA A 66 8.97 11.26 -8.47
CA ALA A 66 8.58 12.50 -9.14
C ALA A 66 8.50 13.73 -8.20
N PHE A 67 8.30 13.53 -6.90
CA PHE A 67 8.17 14.62 -5.92
C PHE A 67 9.48 15.15 -5.35
N GLU A 68 10.62 14.64 -5.78
CA GLU A 68 11.90 15.09 -5.24
C GLU A 68 12.43 16.32 -6.00
N PRO A 69 12.90 17.36 -5.29
CA PRO A 69 13.62 18.46 -5.92
C PRO A 69 14.84 17.92 -6.67
N PRO A 70 15.22 18.50 -7.84
CA PRO A 70 16.47 18.15 -8.48
C PRO A 70 17.62 18.44 -7.50
N VAL A 71 18.23 17.39 -6.98
CA VAL A 71 19.42 17.50 -6.13
C VAL A 71 20.59 17.72 -7.10
N SER A 72 21.30 18.83 -6.94
CA SER A 72 22.56 19.05 -7.66
C SER A 72 23.49 17.87 -7.39
N PRO A 73 23.93 17.12 -8.42
CA PRO A 73 24.76 15.95 -8.22
C PRO A 73 26.06 16.37 -7.53
N THR A 74 26.30 15.86 -6.33
CA THR A 74 27.58 16.01 -5.64
C THR A 74 28.47 14.90 -6.16
N PHE A 75 29.12 15.13 -7.30
CA PHE A 75 30.10 14.18 -7.83
C PHE A 75 31.31 14.16 -6.90
N THR A 76 31.64 12.99 -6.34
CA THR A 76 32.95 12.72 -5.75
C THR A 76 33.99 12.55 -6.85
N GLU A 77 35.27 12.53 -6.47
CA GLU A 77 36.42 12.44 -7.39
C GLU A 77 36.37 11.20 -8.31
N ASP A 78 35.62 10.16 -7.90
CA ASP A 78 35.37 8.93 -8.66
C ASP A 78 34.14 8.98 -9.60
N GLY A 79 33.44 10.12 -9.68
CA GLY A 79 32.27 10.31 -10.54
C GLY A 79 30.99 9.60 -10.10
N GLU A 80 30.98 8.95 -8.93
CA GLU A 80 29.82 8.24 -8.39
C GLU A 80 28.98 9.11 -7.44
N ASP A 81 27.68 9.25 -7.71
CA ASP A 81 26.72 9.83 -6.78
C ASP A 81 26.33 8.76 -5.74
N GLU A 82 27.21 8.49 -4.78
CA GLU A 82 27.09 7.47 -3.71
C GLU A 82 25.71 7.54 -3.00
N GLY A 83 25.15 8.75 -2.88
CA GLY A 83 23.85 8.98 -2.25
C GLY A 83 22.64 8.51 -3.07
N ARG A 84 22.77 8.33 -4.39
CA ARG A 84 21.64 8.04 -5.28
C ARG A 84 21.02 6.67 -5.02
N MET A 85 21.83 5.64 -4.88
CA MET A 85 21.35 4.27 -4.63
C MET A 85 20.63 4.17 -3.28
N LEU A 86 21.22 4.76 -2.23
CA LEU A 86 20.63 4.79 -0.90
C LEU A 86 19.29 5.56 -0.87
N ARG A 87 19.21 6.70 -1.57
CA ARG A 87 17.97 7.49 -1.71
C ARG A 87 16.88 6.72 -2.47
N MET A 88 17.22 5.98 -3.52
CA MET A 88 16.27 5.13 -4.27
C MET A 88 15.80 3.95 -3.43
N GLY A 89 16.71 3.27 -2.73
CA GLY A 89 16.36 2.15 -1.84
C GLY A 89 15.39 2.57 -0.73
N LYS A 90 15.64 3.71 -0.08
CA LYS A 90 14.74 4.26 0.95
C LYS A 90 13.33 4.54 0.43
N ARG A 91 13.21 5.03 -0.82
CA ARG A 91 11.91 5.26 -1.47
C ARG A 91 11.18 3.95 -1.75
N LEU A 92 11.89 2.96 -2.25
CA LEU A 92 11.31 1.63 -2.49
C LEU A 92 10.81 1.01 -1.19
N LEU A 93 11.59 1.09 -0.12
CA LEU A 93 11.18 0.61 1.21
C LEU A 93 9.93 1.33 1.73
N ARG A 94 9.78 2.63 1.45
CA ARG A 94 8.59 3.40 1.81
C ARG A 94 7.35 2.96 1.00
N ALA A 95 7.52 2.69 -0.30
CA ALA A 95 6.44 2.16 -1.14
C ALA A 95 6.02 0.76 -0.69
N LEU A 96 7.00 -0.13 -0.44
CA LEU A 96 6.78 -1.47 0.07
C LEU A 96 6.07 -1.45 1.43
N SER A 97 6.56 -0.66 2.38
CA SER A 97 5.96 -0.57 3.71
C SER A 97 4.52 -0.06 3.67
N LEU A 98 4.21 0.87 2.75
CA LEU A 98 2.84 1.35 2.56
C LEU A 98 1.91 0.24 2.04
N VAL A 99 2.35 -0.49 1.01
CA VAL A 99 1.54 -1.54 0.38
C VAL A 99 1.34 -2.72 1.31
N PHE A 100 2.42 -3.23 1.91
CA PHE A 100 2.33 -4.30 2.91
C PHE A 100 1.57 -3.86 4.15
N GLY A 101 1.67 -2.57 4.53
CA GLY A 101 0.84 -1.99 5.60
C GLY A 101 -0.65 -2.06 5.29
N CYS A 102 -1.06 -1.74 4.06
CA CYS A 102 -2.46 -1.87 3.63
C CYS A 102 -2.94 -3.34 3.68
N ILE A 103 -2.12 -4.26 3.18
CA ILE A 103 -2.41 -5.71 3.22
C ILE A 103 -2.52 -6.19 4.67
N ALA A 104 -1.61 -5.78 5.54
CA ALA A 104 -1.59 -6.16 6.94
C ALA A 104 -2.83 -5.63 7.67
N VAL A 105 -3.21 -4.36 7.47
CA VAL A 105 -4.43 -3.80 8.06
C VAL A 105 -5.67 -4.52 7.57
N ALA A 106 -5.79 -4.79 6.27
CA ALA A 106 -6.90 -5.56 5.71
C ALA A 106 -6.98 -6.99 6.28
N SER A 107 -5.84 -7.67 6.37
CA SER A 107 -5.75 -9.05 6.87
C SER A 107 -6.07 -9.12 8.37
N LEU A 108 -5.48 -8.24 9.17
CA LEU A 108 -5.74 -8.16 10.62
C LEU A 108 -7.15 -7.68 10.92
N GLY A 109 -7.70 -6.77 10.10
CA GLY A 109 -9.09 -6.33 10.22
C GLY A 109 -10.06 -7.48 9.94
N TYR A 110 -9.80 -8.28 8.91
CA TYR A 110 -10.59 -9.48 8.63
C TYR A 110 -10.52 -10.50 9.77
N THR A 111 -9.30 -10.86 10.22
CA THR A 111 -9.11 -11.78 11.35
C THR A 111 -9.73 -11.23 12.64
N GLY A 112 -9.55 -9.94 12.91
CA GLY A 112 -10.10 -9.27 14.07
C GLY A 112 -11.63 -9.30 14.08
N LEU A 113 -12.26 -9.11 12.92
CA LEU A 113 -13.72 -9.24 12.77
C LEU A 113 -14.18 -10.66 13.11
N LEU A 114 -13.50 -11.68 12.60
CA LEU A 114 -13.84 -13.08 12.91
C LEU A 114 -13.72 -13.36 14.41
N ASN A 115 -12.62 -12.93 15.03
CA ASN A 115 -12.41 -13.09 16.46
C ASN A 115 -13.49 -12.37 17.29
N LEU A 116 -13.97 -11.21 16.83
CA LEU A 116 -15.05 -10.47 17.50
C LEU A 116 -16.37 -11.23 17.46
N ILE A 117 -16.68 -11.89 16.33
CA ILE A 117 -17.89 -12.73 16.19
C ILE A 117 -17.81 -13.91 17.15
N GLU A 118 -16.67 -14.61 17.20
CA GLU A 118 -16.46 -15.73 18.12
C GLU A 118 -16.52 -15.28 19.59
N LEU A 119 -15.92 -14.14 19.92
CA LEU A 119 -15.95 -13.57 21.26
C LEU A 119 -17.37 -13.21 21.71
N ALA A 120 -18.24 -12.79 20.79
CA ALA A 120 -19.65 -12.53 21.04
C ALA A 120 -20.50 -13.81 21.21
N GLY A 121 -19.88 -14.99 21.17
CA GLY A 121 -20.56 -16.29 21.24
C GLY A 121 -21.24 -16.69 19.93
N GLY A 122 -20.93 -16.02 18.83
CA GLY A 122 -21.47 -16.30 17.51
C GLY A 122 -20.67 -17.36 16.75
N TYR A 123 -21.33 -18.07 15.83
CA TYR A 123 -20.66 -18.91 14.85
C TYR A 123 -20.18 -18.08 13.67
N ILE A 124 -18.98 -18.36 13.15
CA ILE A 124 -18.48 -17.68 11.95
C ILE A 124 -19.41 -18.03 10.76
N PRO A 125 -20.01 -17.01 10.10
CA PRO A 125 -20.81 -17.24 8.90
C PRO A 125 -19.98 -17.89 7.80
N SER A 126 -20.52 -18.93 7.17
CA SER A 126 -19.86 -19.65 6.06
C SER A 126 -19.52 -18.72 4.89
N PHE A 127 -20.29 -17.65 4.69
CA PHE A 127 -19.99 -16.60 3.73
C PHE A 127 -18.64 -15.93 4.01
N LEU A 128 -18.36 -15.54 5.26
CA LEU A 128 -17.09 -14.88 5.59
C LEU A 128 -15.94 -15.86 5.38
N TYR A 129 -16.05 -17.05 5.98
CA TYR A 129 -15.03 -18.10 5.90
C TYR A 129 -14.66 -18.45 4.44
N ASN A 130 -15.64 -18.66 3.57
CA ASN A 130 -15.40 -19.04 2.17
C ASN A 130 -14.93 -17.89 1.27
N ASN A 131 -15.05 -16.63 1.71
CA ASN A 131 -14.72 -15.45 0.90
C ASN A 131 -13.56 -14.64 1.50
N GLN A 132 -12.73 -15.24 2.36
CA GLN A 132 -11.57 -14.57 2.98
C GLN A 132 -10.73 -13.81 1.95
N GLU A 133 -10.30 -14.47 0.88
CA GLU A 133 -9.40 -13.87 -0.09
C GLU A 133 -10.03 -12.72 -0.85
N LEU A 134 -11.32 -12.86 -1.18
CA LEU A 134 -12.13 -11.82 -1.83
C LEU A 134 -12.20 -10.59 -0.93
N LEU A 135 -12.54 -10.77 0.35
CA LEU A 135 -12.71 -9.69 1.31
C LEU A 135 -11.39 -8.98 1.59
N VAL A 136 -10.30 -9.72 1.81
CA VAL A 136 -8.96 -9.14 2.05
C VAL A 136 -8.44 -8.43 0.80
N THR A 137 -8.62 -9.00 -0.38
CA THR A 137 -8.14 -8.38 -1.63
C THR A 137 -8.95 -7.13 -1.97
N ALA A 138 -10.27 -7.17 -1.87
CA ALA A 138 -11.13 -6.02 -2.16
C ALA A 138 -10.87 -4.87 -1.18
N SER A 139 -10.78 -5.16 0.11
CA SER A 139 -10.45 -4.15 1.13
C SER A 139 -9.05 -3.56 0.90
N THR A 140 -8.05 -4.39 0.59
CA THR A 140 -6.71 -3.92 0.21
C THR A 140 -6.75 -3.03 -1.04
N ALA A 141 -7.51 -3.39 -2.08
CA ALA A 141 -7.63 -2.60 -3.31
C ALA A 141 -8.24 -1.22 -3.06
N ILE A 142 -9.23 -1.12 -2.17
CA ILE A 142 -9.83 0.15 -1.74
C ILE A 142 -8.81 0.98 -0.96
N MET A 143 -8.13 0.37 0.02
CA MET A 143 -7.10 1.07 0.80
C MET A 143 -5.97 1.57 -0.09
N LEU A 144 -5.46 0.76 -1.01
CA LEU A 144 -4.41 1.14 -1.94
C LEU A 144 -4.85 2.22 -2.91
N TYR A 145 -6.10 2.20 -3.38
CA TYR A 145 -6.65 3.31 -4.17
C TYR A 145 -6.57 4.62 -3.39
N ILE A 146 -7.04 4.64 -2.14
CA ILE A 146 -7.00 5.83 -1.29
C ILE A 146 -5.56 6.25 -1.04
N MET A 147 -4.72 5.33 -0.55
CA MET A 147 -3.33 5.63 -0.20
C MET A 147 -2.54 6.10 -1.43
N ALA A 148 -2.59 5.42 -2.57
CA ALA A 148 -1.88 5.88 -3.76
C ALA A 148 -2.41 7.22 -4.29
N SER A 149 -3.69 7.53 -4.09
CA SER A 149 -4.29 8.79 -4.55
C SER A 149 -3.99 9.97 -3.63
N TYR A 150 -3.76 9.76 -2.34
CA TYR A 150 -3.59 10.85 -1.37
C TYR A 150 -2.20 10.88 -0.71
N TYR A 151 -1.44 9.78 -0.69
CA TYR A 151 -0.12 9.69 -0.06
C TYR A 151 0.97 10.40 -0.89
N ARG A 152 1.88 11.10 -0.19
CA ARG A 152 3.05 11.80 -0.71
C ARG A 152 4.31 11.54 0.12
#